data_AF-A0A521HWU9-F1
#
_entry.id   AF-A0A521HWU9-F1
#
_cell.length_a   1.000
_cell.length_b   1.000
_cell.length_c   1.000
_cell.angle_alpha   90.00
_cell.angle_beta   90.00
_cell.angle_gamma   90.00
#
_symmetry.space_group_name_H-M   'P 1'
#
loop_
_entity.id
_entity.type
_entity.pdbx_description
1 polymer ?
#
loop_
_entity_poly.entity_id
_entity_poly.type
_entity_poly.pdbx_seq_one_letter_code
_entity_poly.pdbx_strand_id
1 'polypeptide(L)'
;MIDARLAFPSSLRVTDARVGFVARPVENTLTDLWCLFDFIQPGFLGSLTEFGQLYRRPIEAETDVDKERIEELRAKISLQLLRRTKAEVAKDLPAKREQCHKLSISAMQLRHYGRVMAELKKAEGGRKHLEMVQVLRV
;
A
#
# COMPACT_ATOMS: atom_id res chain seq x y z
N MET A 1 -7.29 1.25 1.28
CA MET A 1 -6.90 1.48 2.68
C MET A 1 -7.47 0.34 3.48
N ILE A 2 -6.66 -0.70 3.72
CA ILE A 2 -7.01 -1.73 4.70
C ILE A 2 -6.89 -1.02 6.05
N ASP A 3 -8.01 -0.93 6.77
CA ASP A 3 -8.05 -0.28 8.07
C ASP A 3 -7.30 -1.17 9.07
N ALA A 4 -6.13 -0.72 9.52
CA ALA A 4 -5.28 -1.41 10.49
C ALA A 4 -5.88 -1.45 11.92
N ARG A 5 -7.13 -1.00 12.11
CA ARG A 5 -7.85 -1.06 13.40
C ARG A 5 -8.68 -2.33 13.60
N LEU A 6 -8.68 -3.26 12.64
CA LEU A 6 -9.15 -4.62 12.92
C LEU A 6 -8.05 -5.36 13.71
N ALA A 7 -7.91 -4.98 14.98
CA ALA A 7 -7.27 -5.83 15.97
C ALA A 7 -8.11 -7.10 16.06
N PHE A 8 -7.66 -8.16 15.38
CA PHE A 8 -8.33 -9.44 15.38
C PHE A 8 -8.36 -9.95 16.83
N PRO A 9 -9.55 -10.25 17.39
CA PRO A 9 -9.67 -10.66 18.77
C PRO A 9 -8.88 -11.96 18.98
N SER A 10 -8.20 -12.05 20.13
CA SER A 10 -7.45 -13.22 20.60
C SER A 10 -8.29 -14.50 20.78
N SER A 11 -9.59 -14.43 20.48
CA SER A 11 -10.54 -15.55 20.46
C SER A 11 -10.68 -16.21 19.08
N LEU A 12 -9.87 -15.85 18.08
CA LEU A 12 -9.88 -16.52 16.78
C LEU A 12 -9.57 -18.00 16.98
N ARG A 13 -10.59 -18.86 16.78
CA ARG A 13 -10.48 -20.32 16.92
C ARG A 13 -9.25 -20.83 16.16
N VAL A 14 -8.55 -21.78 16.77
CA VAL A 14 -7.50 -22.55 16.09
C VAL A 14 -8.21 -23.36 15.00
N THR A 15 -8.12 -22.86 13.77
CA THR A 15 -8.61 -23.53 12.57
C THR A 15 -7.39 -24.04 11.81
N ASP A 16 -7.47 -25.25 11.24
CA ASP A 16 -6.32 -25.90 10.61
C ASP A 16 -5.78 -25.15 9.37
N ALA A 17 -6.59 -24.28 8.75
CA ALA A 17 -6.17 -23.44 7.62
C ALA A 17 -6.90 -22.09 7.60
N ARG A 18 -6.20 -21.03 7.17
CA ARG A 18 -6.76 -19.69 6.91
C ARG A 18 -6.48 -19.29 5.46
N VAL A 19 -7.46 -18.68 4.79
CA VAL A 19 -7.31 -18.18 3.41
C VAL A 19 -7.74 -16.71 3.38
N GLY A 20 -6.86 -15.83 2.92
CA GLY A 20 -7.13 -14.41 2.74
C GLY A 20 -7.40 -14.07 1.28
N PHE A 21 -8.47 -13.31 1.01
CA PHE A 21 -8.75 -12.77 -0.31
C PHE A 21 -8.42 -11.28 -0.35
N VAL A 22 -7.52 -10.89 -1.26
CA VAL A 22 -7.15 -9.49 -1.43
C VAL A 22 -7.40 -9.09 -2.88
N ALA A 23 -8.36 -8.17 -3.08
CA ALA A 23 -8.72 -7.70 -4.42
C ALA A 23 -7.64 -6.81 -5.07
N ARG A 24 -6.71 -6.27 -4.26
CA ARG A 24 -5.63 -5.37 -4.69
C ARG A 24 -4.35 -5.77 -3.94
N PRO A 25 -3.36 -6.36 -4.63
CA PRO A 25 -2.39 -7.26 -4.00
C PRO A 25 -1.60 -6.62 -2.85
N VAL A 26 -1.18 -5.35 -2.98
CA VAL A 26 -0.48 -4.60 -1.93
C VAL A 26 -0.69 -3.12 -2.23
N GLU A 27 -1.74 -2.51 -1.69
CA GLU A 27 -1.88 -1.06 -1.75
C GLU A 27 -1.43 -0.45 -0.42
N ASN A 28 -0.11 -0.36 -0.22
CA ASN A 28 0.60 0.89 0.08
C ASN A 28 1.88 0.71 0.91
N THR A 29 2.10 -0.39 1.63
CA THR A 29 3.38 -0.63 2.34
C THR A 29 3.75 -2.10 2.52
N LEU A 30 5.05 -2.39 2.71
CA LEU A 30 5.54 -3.72 3.13
C LEU A 30 4.95 -4.19 4.46
N THR A 31 4.53 -3.24 5.31
CA THR A 31 3.83 -3.52 6.57
C THR A 31 2.47 -4.16 6.34
N ASP A 32 1.71 -3.70 5.33
CA ASP A 32 0.40 -4.28 5.00
C ASP A 32 0.55 -5.74 4.54
N LEU A 33 1.61 -6.02 3.78
CA LEU A 33 1.97 -7.39 3.40
C LEU A 33 2.29 -8.24 4.63
N TRP A 34 3.10 -7.73 5.57
CA TRP A 34 3.39 -8.44 6.82
C TRP A 34 2.12 -8.75 7.62
N CYS A 35 1.21 -7.78 7.78
CA CYS A 35 -0.05 -7.96 8.49
C CYS A 35 -0.93 -9.07 7.87
N LEU A 36 -0.97 -9.17 6.53
CA LEU A 36 -1.71 -10.24 5.85
C LEU A 36 -1.11 -11.62 6.16
N PHE A 37 0.21 -11.75 6.11
CA PHE A 37 0.88 -13.00 6.41
C PHE A 37 0.80 -13.38 7.89
N ASP A 38 0.88 -12.42 8.81
CA ASP A 38 0.71 -12.67 10.24
C ASP A 38 -0.71 -13.17 10.56
N PHE A 39 -1.72 -12.69 9.82
CA PHE A 39 -3.08 -13.20 9.95
C PHE A 39 -3.24 -14.62 9.38
N ILE A 40 -2.74 -14.86 8.16
CA ILE A 40 -2.92 -16.14 7.44
C ILE A 40 -2.08 -17.24 8.08
N GLN A 41 -0.81 -16.96 8.35
CA GLN A 41 0.17 -17.90 8.89
C GLN A 41 1.08 -17.15 9.90
N PRO A 42 0.63 -17.02 11.16
CA PRO A 42 1.38 -16.32 12.20
C PRO A 42 2.83 -16.82 12.30
N GLY A 43 3.79 -15.89 12.37
CA GLY A 43 5.21 -16.22 12.50
C GLY A 43 5.95 -16.57 11.20
N PHE A 44 5.28 -16.71 10.05
CA PHE A 44 5.93 -17.04 8.77
C PHE A 44 7.02 -16.04 8.34
N LEU A 45 6.77 -14.74 8.59
CA LEU A 45 7.69 -13.65 8.28
C LEU A 45 8.47 -13.15 9.51
N GLY A 46 8.38 -13.85 10.64
CA GLY A 46 8.95 -13.39 11.91
C GLY A 46 8.17 -12.22 12.52
N SER A 47 8.73 -11.62 13.56
CA SER A 47 8.13 -10.44 14.20
C SER A 47 8.16 -9.22 13.29
N LEU A 48 7.26 -8.27 13.51
CA LEU A 48 7.22 -7.01 12.74
C LEU A 48 8.57 -6.25 12.80
N THR A 49 9.26 -6.32 13.94
CA THR A 49 10.57 -5.68 14.13
C THR A 49 11.65 -6.34 13.28
N GLU A 50 11.73 -7.67 13.29
CA GLU A 50 12.68 -8.43 12.48
C GLU A 50 12.40 -8.23 10.99
N PHE A 51 11.14 -8.33 10.59
CA PHE A 51 10.71 -8.06 9.22
C PHE A 51 11.07 -6.64 8.78
N GLY A 52 10.89 -5.67 9.67
CA GLY A 52 11.25 -4.28 9.45
C GLY A 52 12.75 -4.08 9.21
N GLN A 53 13.60 -4.80 9.95
CA GLN A 53 15.06 -4.73 9.78
C GLN A 53 15.56 -5.50 8.56
N LEU A 54 14.97 -6.66 8.28
CA LEU A 54 15.44 -7.57 7.23
C LEU A 54 14.95 -7.19 5.83
N TYR A 55 13.71 -6.71 5.71
CA TYR A 55 13.11 -6.38 4.43
C TYR A 55 12.77 -4.90 4.32
N ARG A 56 12.02 -4.33 5.26
CA ARG A 56 11.50 -2.96 5.08
C ARG A 56 12.59 -1.89 4.96
N ARG A 57 13.51 -1.82 5.91
CA ARG A 57 14.57 -0.80 5.93
C ARG A 57 15.52 -0.92 4.74
N PRO A 58 16.01 -2.13 4.38
CA PRO A 58 16.80 -2.27 3.17
C PRO A 58 16.00 -1.84 1.94
N ILE A 59 14.79 -2.36 1.72
CA ILE A 59 14.01 -2.09 0.50
C ILE A 59 13.61 -0.63 0.32
N GLU A 60 13.46 0.13 1.41
CA GLU A 60 13.18 1.58 1.37
C GLU A 60 14.44 2.45 1.16
N ALA A 61 15.66 1.87 1.19
CA ALA A 61 16.93 2.62 1.13
C ALA A 61 17.44 2.89 -0.30
N GLU A 62 16.79 2.34 -1.32
CA GLU A 62 17.11 2.40 -2.76
C GLU A 62 18.54 1.99 -3.13
N THR A 63 19.11 0.98 -2.47
CA THR A 63 20.46 0.43 -2.73
C THR A 63 20.43 -0.91 -3.50
N ASP A 64 21.59 -1.43 -3.92
CA ASP A 64 21.65 -2.74 -4.59
C ASP A 64 21.26 -3.92 -3.67
N VAL A 65 21.45 -3.77 -2.35
CA VAL A 65 20.99 -4.73 -1.33
C VAL A 65 19.47 -4.87 -1.33
N ASP A 66 18.74 -3.84 -1.74
CA ASP A 66 17.28 -3.83 -1.81
C ASP A 66 16.76 -4.85 -2.81
N LYS A 67 17.41 -4.96 -3.98
CA LYS A 67 16.99 -5.88 -5.05
C LYS A 67 17.08 -7.32 -4.58
N GLU A 68 18.15 -7.68 -3.88
CA GLU A 68 18.33 -9.01 -3.32
C GLU A 68 17.25 -9.32 -2.27
N ARG A 69 16.96 -8.39 -1.36
CA ARG A 69 15.93 -8.57 -0.33
C ARG A 69 14.51 -8.64 -0.90
N ILE A 70 14.23 -7.89 -1.98
CA ILE A 70 12.95 -7.99 -2.71
C ILE A 70 12.80 -9.38 -3.31
N GLU A 71 13.81 -9.88 -4.02
CA GLU A 71 13.73 -11.17 -4.69
C GLU A 71 13.67 -12.33 -3.68
N GLU A 72 14.42 -12.25 -2.59
CA GLU A 72 14.31 -13.19 -1.46
C GLU A 72 12.88 -13.20 -0.90
N LEU A 73 12.31 -12.03 -0.60
CA LEU A 73 10.95 -11.92 -0.08
C LEU A 73 9.93 -12.48 -1.07
N ARG A 74 10.06 -12.14 -2.36
CA ARG A 74 9.19 -12.65 -3.44
C ARG A 74 9.24 -14.16 -3.55
N ALA A 75 10.43 -14.76 -3.55
CA ALA A 75 10.59 -16.19 -3.59
C ALA A 75 9.91 -16.86 -2.39
N LYS A 76 10.10 -16.30 -1.19
CA LYS A 76 9.50 -16.81 0.05
C LYS A 76 7.96 -16.77 0.03
N ILE A 77 7.36 -15.68 -0.44
CA ILE A 77 5.89 -15.53 -0.47
C ILE A 77 5.22 -16.20 -1.67
N SER A 78 5.96 -16.45 -2.76
CA SER A 78 5.39 -16.94 -4.03
C SER A 78 4.57 -18.23 -3.90
N LEU A 79 5.01 -19.16 -3.04
CA LEU A 79 4.34 -20.44 -2.80
C LEU A 79 2.98 -20.28 -2.10
N GLN A 80 2.78 -19.17 -1.38
CA GLN A 80 1.55 -18.86 -0.64
C GLN A 80 0.60 -17.96 -1.44
N LEU A 81 0.98 -17.55 -2.64
CA LEU A 81 0.24 -16.59 -3.45
C LEU A 81 -0.38 -17.25 -4.68
N LEU A 82 -1.70 -17.28 -4.71
CA LEU A 82 -2.48 -17.55 -5.92
C LEU A 82 -2.89 -16.22 -6.55
N ARG A 83 -2.14 -15.80 -7.58
CA ARG A 83 -2.43 -14.57 -8.34
C ARG A 83 -2.86 -14.93 -9.75
N ARG A 84 -3.98 -14.36 -10.18
CA ARG A 84 -4.43 -14.37 -11.58
C ARG A 84 -4.54 -12.95 -12.08
N THR A 85 -4.08 -12.68 -13.30
CA THR A 85 -4.27 -11.38 -13.94
C THR A 85 -5.52 -11.38 -14.82
N LYS A 86 -6.14 -10.20 -15.01
CA LYS A 86 -7.27 -10.08 -15.96
C LYS A 86 -6.89 -10.47 -17.38
N ALA A 87 -5.61 -10.29 -17.75
CA ALA A 87 -5.08 -10.71 -19.04
C ALA A 87 -5.04 -12.24 -19.19
N GLU A 88 -4.78 -12.98 -18.12
CA GLU A 88 -4.77 -14.45 -18.14
C GLU A 88 -6.18 -15.04 -18.27
N VAL A 89 -7.18 -14.42 -17.63
CA VAL A 89 -8.52 -15.03 -17.47
C VAL A 89 -9.60 -14.45 -18.38
N ALA A 90 -9.49 -13.19 -18.81
CA ALA A 90 -10.56 -12.50 -19.52
C ALA A 90 -10.12 -12.12 -20.95
N LYS A 91 -9.91 -13.16 -21.78
CA LYS A 91 -9.45 -13.02 -23.17
C LYS A 91 -10.50 -12.40 -24.10
N ASP A 92 -11.77 -12.43 -23.70
CA ASP A 92 -12.90 -11.92 -24.49
C ASP A 92 -13.13 -10.41 -24.26
N LEU A 93 -12.36 -9.76 -23.40
CA LEU A 93 -12.48 -8.33 -23.15
C LEU A 93 -11.75 -7.50 -24.22
N PRO A 94 -12.33 -6.36 -24.66
CA PRO A 94 -11.61 -5.43 -25.52
C PRO A 94 -10.39 -4.87 -24.79
N ALA A 95 -9.37 -4.49 -25.57
CA ALA A 95 -8.15 -3.89 -25.02
C ALA A 95 -8.47 -2.68 -24.13
N LYS A 96 -7.82 -2.60 -22.97
CA LYS A 96 -7.93 -1.46 -22.06
C LYS A 96 -7.51 -0.19 -22.80
N ARG A 97 -8.41 0.80 -22.88
CA ARG A 97 -8.09 2.13 -23.40
C ARG A 97 -7.82 3.07 -22.25
N GLU A 98 -6.65 3.68 -22.24
CA GLU A 98 -6.27 4.72 -21.29
C GLU A 98 -6.12 6.05 -22.05
N GLN A 99 -6.69 7.11 -21.51
CA GLN A 99 -6.58 8.46 -22.06
C GLN A 99 -6.05 9.39 -20.98
N CYS A 100 -4.83 9.88 -21.15
CA CYS A 100 -4.24 10.86 -20.27
C CYS A 100 -4.48 12.26 -20.84
N HIS A 101 -5.41 13.01 -20.23
CA HIS A 101 -5.68 14.39 -20.58
C HIS A 101 -4.79 15.32 -19.75
N LYS A 102 -3.91 16.08 -20.42
CA LYS A 102 -3.15 17.15 -19.78
C LYS A 102 -4.02 18.39 -19.72
N LEU A 103 -4.64 18.65 -18.57
CA LEU A 103 -5.45 19.84 -18.34
C LEU A 103 -4.59 20.94 -17.71
N SER A 104 -4.73 22.17 -18.20
CA SER A 104 -4.16 23.33 -17.54
C SER A 104 -4.99 23.70 -16.31
N ILE A 105 -4.32 24.08 -15.23
CA ILE A 105 -4.99 24.59 -14.03
C ILE A 105 -5.62 25.95 -14.35
N SER A 106 -6.89 26.15 -13.98
CA SER A 106 -7.52 27.46 -14.16
C SER A 106 -6.89 28.51 -13.23
N ALA A 107 -6.99 29.79 -13.62
CA ALA A 107 -6.49 30.89 -12.79
C ALA A 107 -7.15 30.91 -11.39
N MET A 108 -8.41 30.49 -11.29
CA MET A 108 -9.13 30.38 -10.02
C MET A 108 -8.52 29.28 -9.14
N GLN A 109 -8.35 28.08 -9.67
CA GLN A 109 -7.74 26.95 -8.95
C GLN A 109 -6.31 27.26 -8.53
N LEU A 110 -5.53 27.95 -9.38
CA LEU A 110 -4.16 28.35 -9.04
C LEU A 110 -4.13 29.31 -7.85
N ARG A 111 -5.08 30.26 -7.77
CA ARG A 111 -5.22 31.17 -6.62
C ARG A 111 -5.58 30.42 -5.34
N HIS A 112 -6.54 29.49 -5.41
CA HIS A 112 -6.92 28.67 -4.26
C HIS A 112 -5.75 27.81 -3.78
N TYR A 113 -5.08 27.13 -4.70
CA TYR A 113 -3.89 26.33 -4.42
C TYR A 113 -2.77 27.18 -3.79
N GLY A 114 -2.48 28.36 -4.37
CA GLY A 114 -1.47 29.29 -3.85
C GLY A 114 -1.77 29.77 -2.42
N ARG A 115 -3.05 30.04 -2.11
CA ARG A 115 -3.47 30.40 -0.75
C ARG A 115 -3.19 29.27 0.24
N VAL A 116 -3.65 28.06 -0.08
CA VAL A 116 -3.45 26.86 0.74
C VAL A 116 -1.95 26.60 0.97
N MET A 117 -1.11 26.72 -0.07
CA MET A 117 0.34 26.56 0.05
C MET A 117 1.01 27.63 0.92
N ALA A 118 0.54 28.88 0.87
CA ALA A 118 1.06 29.95 1.72
C ALA A 118 0.69 29.72 3.20
N GLU A 119 -0.49 29.19 3.48
CA GLU A 119 -0.90 28.79 4.83
C GLU A 119 -0.08 27.61 5.35
N LEU A 120 0.25 26.63 4.50
CA LEU A 120 1.11 25.51 4.87
C LEU A 120 2.52 25.94 5.28
N LYS A 121 3.15 26.84 4.51
CA LYS A 121 4.48 27.37 4.85
C LYS A 121 4.51 28.09 6.20
N LYS A 122 3.38 28.68 6.61
CA LYS A 122 3.25 29.35 7.92
C LYS A 122 2.96 28.38 9.07
N ALA A 123 2.46 27.19 8.76
CA ALA A 123 1.89 26.26 9.74
C ALA A 123 2.76 25.03 10.01
N GLU A 124 4.09 25.12 9.87
CA GLU A 124 5.04 24.03 10.15
C GLU A 124 4.73 23.36 11.50
N GLY A 125 4.03 22.23 11.44
CA GLY A 125 3.38 21.64 12.62
C GLY A 125 2.37 20.53 12.28
N GLY A 126 2.80 19.53 11.51
CA GLY A 126 2.37 18.11 11.49
C GLY A 126 0.88 17.68 11.35
N ARG A 127 -0.11 18.44 11.82
CA ARG A 127 -1.50 17.96 11.98
C ARG A 127 -2.51 18.46 10.94
N LYS A 128 -2.15 19.44 10.09
CA LYS A 128 -3.09 20.10 9.16
C LYS A 128 -3.21 19.46 7.77
N HIS A 129 -2.42 18.43 7.44
CA HIS A 129 -2.35 17.93 6.05
C HIS A 129 -3.66 17.28 5.57
N LEU A 130 -4.37 16.55 6.44
CA LEU A 130 -5.61 15.84 6.08
C LEU A 130 -6.84 16.76 5.95
N GLU A 131 -6.95 17.78 6.80
CA GLU A 131 -8.01 18.80 6.70
C GLU A 131 -7.88 19.62 5.40
N MET A 132 -6.65 19.81 4.91
CA MET A 132 -6.36 20.61 3.71
C MET A 132 -6.72 19.91 2.39
N VAL A 133 -6.65 18.57 2.35
CA VAL A 133 -7.13 17.79 1.18
C VAL A 133 -8.64 17.96 1.00
N GLN A 134 -9.39 18.22 2.07
CA GLN A 134 -10.82 18.54 1.99
C GLN A 134 -11.07 19.94 1.42
N VAL A 135 -10.20 20.92 1.72
CA VAL A 135 -10.30 22.30 1.19
C VAL A 135 -10.03 22.36 -0.32
N LEU A 136 -9.16 21.49 -0.83
CA LEU A 136 -8.84 21.39 -2.27
C LEU A 136 -9.82 20.49 -3.04
N ARG A 137 -10.73 19.79 -2.35
CA ARG A 137 -11.73 18.89 -2.96
C ARG A 137 -13.02 19.68 -3.24
N VAL A 138 -12.92 20.65 -4.14
CA VAL A 138 -14.06 21.35 -4.76
C VAL A 138 -14.15 20.95 -6.22
#